data_AF-A0A1I7LRI1-F1
#
_entry.id   AF-A0A1I7LRI1-F1
#
_cell.length_a   1.000
_cell.length_b   1.000
_cell.length_c   1.000
_cell.angle_alpha   90.00
_cell.angle_beta   90.00
_cell.angle_gamma   90.00
#
_symmetry.space_group_name_H-M   'P 1'
#
loop_
_entity.id
_entity.type
_entity.pdbx_description
1 polymer ?
#
loop_
_entity_poly.entity_id
_entity_poly.type
_entity_poly.pdbx_seq_one_letter_code
_entity_poly.pdbx_strand_id
1 'polypeptide(L)'
;MNSQPVDPTGAVRLQEKLAQHIAGVRRSDPDAALGYYGIVHIPFQFLTGCSISTFPEVALFELNRNDNKWHELKAGDGANLKPKLTQVADPANPTAAVMRIEISYPVPTAEVAKIIPGPYREYTLRIEAPAIDKVTHYGQVHAICKLFRQALDEIHNDLDSGFPVHVFYSGPVSLGFSLGRQISRTIHNRVFVYNYTSQNNPAYAWGVDVTRDTPPHEMVVKPTLVVP
;
A
#
# COMPACT_ATOMS: atom_id res chain seq x y z
N MET A 1 -13.10 26.22 3.15
CA MET A 1 -11.71 26.14 2.67
C MET A 1 -11.77 25.65 1.23
N ASN A 2 -11.37 26.47 0.26
CA ASN A 2 -11.24 26.02 -1.12
C ASN A 2 -10.12 24.97 -1.16
N SER A 3 -10.50 23.69 -1.18
CA SER A 3 -9.57 22.58 -1.34
C SER A 3 -8.89 22.75 -2.70
N GLN A 4 -7.60 23.07 -2.71
CA GLN A 4 -6.83 22.95 -3.94
C GLN A 4 -7.01 21.54 -4.51
N PRO A 5 -7.18 21.40 -5.83
CA PRO A 5 -7.23 20.08 -6.45
C PRO A 5 -5.95 19.33 -6.12
N VAL A 6 -6.09 18.05 -5.75
CA VAL A 6 -4.93 17.17 -5.50
C VAL A 6 -4.09 17.13 -6.78
N ASP A 7 -2.76 17.28 -6.65
CA ASP A 7 -1.78 17.06 -7.72
C ASP A 7 -0.96 15.78 -7.44
N PRO A 8 -1.48 14.58 -7.79
CA PRO A 8 -0.75 13.34 -7.55
C PRO A 8 0.60 13.31 -8.27
N THR A 9 0.69 13.90 -9.47
CA THR A 9 1.92 13.90 -10.26
C THR A 9 3.01 14.74 -9.59
N GLY A 10 2.65 15.91 -9.06
CA GLY A 10 3.52 16.73 -8.22
C GLY A 10 4.00 15.97 -6.98
N ALA A 11 3.09 15.26 -6.32
CA ALA A 11 3.44 14.45 -5.15
C ALA A 11 4.38 13.27 -5.51
N VAL A 12 4.18 12.57 -6.63
CA VAL A 12 5.11 11.53 -7.12
C VAL A 12 6.51 12.11 -7.35
N ARG A 13 6.63 13.29 -7.98
CA ARG A 13 7.93 13.98 -8.15
C ARG A 13 8.64 14.25 -6.82
N LEU A 14 7.87 14.61 -5.78
CA LEU A 14 8.44 14.82 -4.45
C LEU A 14 8.87 13.50 -3.80
N GLN A 15 8.13 12.41 -4.02
CA GLN A 15 8.48 11.07 -3.54
C GLN A 15 9.76 10.53 -4.17
N GLU A 16 9.97 10.74 -5.47
CA GLU A 16 11.24 10.36 -6.14
C GLU A 16 12.43 11.12 -5.55
N LYS A 17 12.28 12.43 -5.33
CA LYS A 17 13.32 13.26 -4.68
C LYS A 17 13.61 12.79 -3.26
N LEU A 18 12.58 12.41 -2.51
CA LEU A 18 12.74 11.84 -1.17
C LEU A 18 13.55 10.53 -1.22
N ALA A 19 13.22 9.61 -2.12
CA ALA A 19 13.95 8.36 -2.27
C ALA A 19 15.42 8.58 -2.64
N GLN A 20 15.69 9.50 -3.58
CA GLN A 20 17.06 9.90 -3.96
C GLN A 20 17.82 10.52 -2.79
N HIS A 21 17.15 11.36 -2.00
CA HIS A 21 17.75 11.99 -0.81
C HIS A 21 18.10 10.95 0.25
N ILE A 22 17.20 10.03 0.57
CA ILE A 22 17.45 8.92 1.51
C ILE A 22 18.61 8.05 1.02
N ALA A 23 18.63 7.69 -0.27
CA ALA A 23 19.75 6.95 -0.85
C ALA A 23 21.07 7.73 -0.78
N GLY A 24 21.03 9.05 -0.93
CA GLY A 24 22.19 9.94 -0.76
C GLY A 24 22.73 9.92 0.66
N VAL A 25 21.86 10.15 1.66
CA VAL A 25 22.22 10.14 3.08
C VAL A 25 22.85 8.79 3.46
N ARG A 26 22.23 7.67 3.04
CA ARG A 26 22.77 6.33 3.32
C ARG A 26 24.13 6.05 2.68
N ARG A 27 24.39 6.60 1.49
CA ARG A 27 25.71 6.47 0.86
C ARG A 27 26.78 7.26 1.60
N SER A 28 26.42 8.43 2.14
CA SER A 28 27.35 9.25 2.93
C SER A 28 27.54 8.76 4.36
N ASP A 29 26.52 8.14 4.94
CA ASP A 29 26.50 7.62 6.30
C ASP A 29 25.71 6.29 6.31
N PRO A 30 26.42 5.15 6.20
CA PRO A 30 25.79 3.82 6.23
C PRO A 30 25.06 3.50 7.54
N ASP A 31 25.42 4.18 8.64
CA ASP A 31 24.86 3.99 9.99
C ASP A 31 23.70 4.95 10.29
N ALA A 32 23.35 5.82 9.34
CA ALA A 32 22.24 6.77 9.50
C ALA A 32 20.92 6.04 9.81
N ALA A 33 20.34 6.35 10.97
CA ALA A 33 19.03 5.86 11.34
C ALA A 33 17.92 6.49 10.48
N LEU A 34 16.93 5.68 10.09
CA LEU A 34 15.79 6.13 9.31
C LEU A 34 14.48 5.88 10.08
N GLY A 35 13.70 6.94 10.29
CA GLY A 35 12.35 6.85 10.83
C GLY A 35 11.30 7.20 9.77
N TYR A 36 10.18 6.47 9.73
CA TYR A 36 9.06 6.75 8.83
C TYR A 36 7.76 6.99 9.59
N TYR A 37 7.18 8.17 9.38
CA TYR A 37 5.97 8.65 10.05
C TYR A 37 5.34 9.82 9.29
N GLY A 38 4.11 10.18 9.62
CA GLY A 38 3.40 11.30 9.00
C GLY A 38 2.05 10.91 8.40
N ILE A 39 1.33 11.92 7.89
CA ILE A 39 0.04 11.73 7.22
C ILE A 39 0.26 11.94 5.73
N VAL A 40 0.02 10.90 4.95
CA VAL A 40 0.18 10.93 3.49
C VAL A 40 -0.84 10.02 2.83
N HIS A 41 -1.24 10.35 1.60
CA HIS A 41 -2.11 9.51 0.79
C HIS A 41 -1.54 8.09 0.63
N ILE A 42 -2.43 7.10 0.68
CA ILE A 42 -2.11 5.67 0.70
C ILE A 42 -1.11 5.26 -0.39
N PRO A 43 -1.26 5.67 -1.67
CA PRO A 43 -0.33 5.24 -2.72
C PRO A 43 1.11 5.66 -2.45
N PHE A 44 1.31 6.80 -1.78
CA PHE A 44 2.65 7.28 -1.47
C PHE A 44 3.30 6.53 -0.32
N GLN A 45 2.51 5.98 0.62
CA GLN A 45 3.04 5.07 1.66
C GLN A 45 3.72 3.87 0.99
N PHE A 46 2.99 3.22 0.07
CA PHE A 46 3.49 2.08 -0.69
C PHE A 46 4.64 2.48 -1.63
N LEU A 47 4.56 3.63 -2.32
CA LEU A 47 5.61 4.08 -3.22
C LEU A 47 6.93 4.35 -2.48
N THR A 48 6.88 5.03 -1.31
CA THR A 48 8.08 5.25 -0.49
C THR A 48 8.66 3.90 -0.05
N GLY A 49 7.80 2.97 0.41
CA GLY A 49 8.22 1.63 0.82
C GLY A 49 8.92 0.87 -0.30
N CYS A 50 8.31 0.82 -1.49
CA CYS A 50 8.86 0.13 -2.65
C CYS A 50 10.21 0.75 -3.09
N SER A 51 10.35 2.08 -2.99
CA SER A 51 11.58 2.77 -3.36
C SER A 51 12.74 2.56 -2.37
N ILE A 52 12.45 2.35 -1.08
CA ILE A 52 13.47 2.11 -0.04
C ILE A 52 13.83 0.62 0.07
N SER A 53 12.98 -0.29 -0.41
CA SER A 53 13.12 -1.75 -0.35
C SER A 53 13.18 -2.32 1.08
N THR A 54 13.43 -3.62 1.24
CA THR A 54 13.50 -4.30 2.55
C THR A 54 14.77 -3.99 3.35
N PHE A 55 15.73 -3.25 2.79
CA PHE A 55 16.94 -2.82 3.48
C PHE A 55 17.19 -1.31 3.25
N PRO A 56 17.34 -0.47 4.30
CA PRO A 56 17.80 -0.77 5.67
C PRO A 56 16.66 -1.04 6.66
N GLU A 57 16.98 -1.27 7.94
CA GLU A 57 15.96 -1.19 9.01
C GLU A 57 15.38 0.24 9.10
N VAL A 58 14.08 0.33 9.43
CA VAL A 58 13.37 1.61 9.51
C VAL A 58 12.55 1.63 10.79
N ALA A 59 12.75 2.64 11.62
CA ALA A 59 11.92 2.89 12.78
C ALA A 59 10.53 3.34 12.32
N LEU A 60 9.49 2.64 12.75
CA LEU A 60 8.11 2.86 12.32
C LEU A 60 7.34 3.56 13.43
N PHE A 61 6.59 4.62 13.11
CA PHE A 61 5.80 5.34 14.11
C PHE A 61 4.34 5.45 13.69
N GLU A 62 3.46 5.50 14.69
CA GLU A 62 2.04 5.78 14.54
C GLU A 62 1.62 6.96 15.40
N LEU A 63 0.62 7.71 14.92
CA LEU A 63 0.05 8.82 15.67
C LEU A 63 -0.84 8.27 16.77
N ASN A 64 -0.44 8.49 18.03
CA ASN A 64 -1.31 8.26 19.17
C ASN A 64 -2.31 9.40 19.27
N ARG A 65 -3.59 9.08 19.06
CA ARG A 65 -4.69 10.06 19.04
C ARG A 65 -5.03 10.61 20.42
N ASN A 66 -4.61 9.96 21.49
CA ASN A 66 -4.89 10.40 22.86
C ASN A 66 -4.01 11.59 23.26
N ASP A 67 -2.75 11.60 22.83
CA ASP A 67 -1.78 12.66 23.17
C ASP A 67 -1.28 13.47 21.97
N ASN A 68 -1.75 13.14 20.76
CA ASN A 68 -1.37 13.75 19.49
C ASN A 68 0.13 13.71 19.19
N LYS A 69 0.82 12.64 19.62
CA LYS A 69 2.25 12.42 19.37
C LYS A 69 2.50 11.19 18.52
N TRP A 70 3.58 11.21 17.76
CA TRP A 70 4.09 10.04 17.04
C TRP A 70 4.89 9.18 18.03
N HIS A 71 4.48 7.93 18.18
CA HIS A 71 5.18 6.95 18.99
C HIS A 71 5.72 5.84 18.10
N GLU A 72 6.95 5.43 18.37
CA GLU A 72 7.52 4.27 17.69
C GLU A 72 6.67 3.03 18.01
N LEU A 73 6.52 2.14 17.04
CA LEU A 73 5.98 0.82 17.28
C LEU A 73 6.83 0.11 18.34
N LYS A 74 6.16 -0.64 19.21
CA LYS A 74 6.83 -1.39 20.26
C LYS A 74 7.53 -2.62 19.67
N ALA A 75 8.67 -2.98 20.23
CA ALA A 75 9.34 -4.24 19.90
C ALA A 75 8.48 -5.46 20.30
N GLY A 76 8.72 -6.60 19.65
CA GLY A 76 8.00 -7.86 19.90
C GLY A 76 6.69 -8.00 19.11
N ASP A 77 5.90 -9.01 19.48
CA ASP A 77 4.74 -9.44 18.69
C ASP A 77 3.44 -8.71 18.99
N GLY A 78 3.31 -8.12 20.18
CA GLY A 78 2.06 -7.52 20.64
C GLY A 78 0.91 -8.54 20.74
N ALA A 79 -0.33 -8.04 20.78
CA ALA A 79 -1.50 -8.90 20.75
C ALA A 79 -1.67 -9.53 19.35
N ASN A 80 -2.00 -10.83 19.30
CA ASN A 80 -2.26 -11.51 18.04
C ASN A 80 -3.55 -10.98 17.40
N LEU A 81 -3.41 -10.23 16.31
CA LEU A 81 -4.52 -9.67 15.54
C LEU A 81 -5.23 -10.70 14.64
N LYS A 82 -4.70 -11.94 14.59
CA LYS A 82 -5.14 -13.04 13.73
C LYS A 82 -5.30 -12.60 12.26
N PRO A 83 -4.24 -12.04 11.65
CA PRO A 83 -4.33 -11.63 10.25
C PRO A 83 -4.56 -12.86 9.37
N LYS A 84 -5.42 -12.72 8.37
CA LYS A 84 -5.80 -13.80 7.46
C LYS A 84 -5.79 -13.29 6.02
N LEU A 85 -5.09 -14.02 5.16
CA LEU A 85 -5.21 -13.93 3.70
C LEU A 85 -6.27 -14.93 3.25
N THR A 86 -7.22 -14.49 2.41
CA THR A 86 -8.24 -15.36 1.80
C THR A 86 -8.39 -14.99 0.34
N GLN A 87 -8.20 -15.95 -0.57
CA GLN A 87 -8.62 -15.84 -1.96
C GLN A 87 -10.15 -16.00 -2.02
N VAL A 88 -10.86 -14.92 -2.32
CA VAL A 88 -12.34 -14.88 -2.28
C VAL A 88 -12.97 -15.15 -3.64
N ALA A 89 -12.25 -14.91 -4.73
CA ALA A 89 -12.68 -15.23 -6.09
C ALA A 89 -11.48 -15.61 -6.96
N ASP A 90 -11.68 -16.60 -7.84
CA ASP A 90 -10.67 -17.05 -8.80
C ASP A 90 -11.35 -17.53 -10.09
N PRO A 91 -11.77 -16.58 -10.95
CA PRO A 91 -12.42 -16.92 -12.21
C PRO A 91 -11.44 -17.60 -13.16
N ALA A 92 -11.93 -18.44 -14.08
CA ALA A 92 -11.07 -19.22 -15.00
C ALA A 92 -10.18 -18.36 -15.91
N ASN A 93 -10.64 -17.16 -16.28
CA ASN A 93 -9.90 -16.22 -17.12
C ASN A 93 -9.88 -14.85 -16.44
N PRO A 94 -9.11 -14.67 -15.35
CA PRO A 94 -8.99 -13.36 -14.74
C PRO A 94 -8.32 -12.41 -15.74
N THR A 95 -8.54 -11.11 -15.61
CA THR A 95 -7.80 -10.07 -16.36
C THR A 95 -6.86 -9.27 -15.46
N ALA A 96 -7.01 -9.44 -14.15
CA ALA A 96 -6.27 -8.75 -13.11
C ALA A 96 -6.34 -9.54 -11.80
N ALA A 97 -5.49 -9.15 -10.85
CA ALA A 97 -5.63 -9.50 -9.44
C ALA A 97 -6.03 -8.26 -8.63
N VAL A 98 -6.92 -8.44 -7.66
CA VAL A 98 -7.36 -7.41 -6.71
C VAL A 98 -7.01 -7.86 -5.30
N MET A 99 -6.37 -6.99 -4.52
CA MET A 99 -6.10 -7.21 -3.10
C MET A 99 -6.77 -6.12 -2.27
N ARG A 100 -7.74 -6.51 -1.44
CA ARG A 100 -8.37 -5.66 -0.43
C ARG A 100 -7.71 -5.90 0.92
N ILE A 101 -7.05 -4.88 1.45
CA ILE A 101 -6.33 -4.94 2.72
C ILE A 101 -7.11 -4.14 3.76
N GLU A 102 -7.72 -4.85 4.71
CA GLU A 102 -8.75 -4.34 5.63
C GLU A 102 -8.27 -4.42 7.09
N ILE A 103 -7.50 -3.41 7.50
CA ILE A 103 -6.88 -3.37 8.83
C ILE A 103 -7.63 -2.39 9.73
N SER A 104 -7.88 -1.18 9.25
CA SER A 104 -8.63 -0.16 9.99
C SER A 104 -10.13 -0.23 9.70
N TYR A 105 -10.49 -0.41 8.42
CA TYR A 105 -11.88 -0.49 7.97
C TYR A 105 -12.02 -1.49 6.81
N PRO A 106 -13.23 -2.06 6.60
CA PRO A 106 -13.53 -2.83 5.40
C PRO A 106 -13.34 -1.99 4.12
N VAL A 107 -12.94 -2.64 3.03
CA VAL A 107 -12.85 -2.03 1.69
C VAL A 107 -14.06 -2.49 0.89
N PRO A 108 -15.01 -1.61 0.53
CA PRO A 108 -16.24 -2.02 -0.15
C PRO A 108 -15.98 -2.58 -1.55
N THR A 109 -16.41 -3.81 -1.82
CA THR A 109 -16.31 -4.45 -3.15
C THR A 109 -17.03 -3.64 -4.22
N ALA A 110 -18.14 -2.99 -3.87
CA ALA A 110 -18.89 -2.12 -4.79
C ALA A 110 -18.07 -0.92 -5.27
N GLU A 111 -17.20 -0.34 -4.44
CA GLU A 111 -16.33 0.76 -4.86
C GLU A 111 -15.17 0.28 -5.73
N VAL A 112 -14.67 -0.94 -5.50
CA VAL A 112 -13.66 -1.57 -6.36
C VAL A 112 -14.23 -1.87 -7.74
N ALA A 113 -15.44 -2.44 -7.81
CA ALA A 113 -16.13 -2.79 -9.05
C ALA A 113 -16.45 -1.56 -9.93
N LYS A 114 -16.54 -0.36 -9.35
CA LYS A 114 -16.69 0.89 -10.13
C LYS A 114 -15.47 1.23 -10.98
N ILE A 115 -14.30 0.66 -10.70
CA ILE A 115 -13.06 1.05 -11.39
C ILE A 115 -12.24 -0.13 -11.94
N ILE A 116 -12.41 -1.34 -11.42
CA ILE A 116 -11.75 -2.53 -11.95
C ILE A 116 -12.80 -3.37 -12.69
N PRO A 117 -12.73 -3.47 -14.03
CA PRO A 117 -13.64 -4.32 -14.78
C PRO A 117 -13.37 -5.79 -14.44
N GLY A 118 -14.43 -6.55 -14.20
CA GLY A 118 -14.35 -7.99 -14.00
C GLY A 118 -14.18 -8.76 -15.32
N PRO A 119 -13.80 -10.05 -15.26
CA PRO A 119 -13.53 -10.82 -14.04
C PRO A 119 -12.07 -10.69 -13.53
N TYR A 120 -11.85 -10.68 -12.22
CA TYR A 120 -10.52 -10.62 -11.59
C TYR A 120 -10.38 -11.66 -10.47
N ARG A 121 -9.14 -12.13 -10.23
CA ARG A 121 -8.81 -12.90 -9.02
C ARG A 121 -8.81 -11.95 -7.84
N GLU A 122 -9.47 -12.31 -6.74
CA GLU A 122 -9.62 -11.41 -5.58
C GLU A 122 -9.08 -12.04 -4.31
N TYR A 123 -8.29 -11.26 -3.58
CA TYR A 123 -7.79 -11.57 -2.24
C TYR A 123 -8.29 -10.55 -1.22
N THR A 124 -8.52 -11.04 -0.01
CA THR A 124 -8.70 -10.20 1.18
C THR A 124 -7.60 -10.50 2.18
N LEU A 125 -6.96 -9.45 2.71
CA LEU A 125 -6.03 -9.52 3.82
C LEU A 125 -6.59 -8.69 4.96
N ARG A 126 -7.07 -9.34 6.02
CA ARG A 126 -7.78 -8.69 7.12
C ARG A 126 -7.37 -9.23 8.48
N ILE A 127 -7.55 -8.41 9.51
CA ILE A 127 -7.49 -8.86 10.91
C ILE A 127 -8.87 -9.29 11.42
N GLU A 128 -8.93 -10.01 12.54
CA GLU A 128 -10.20 -10.53 13.11
C GLU A 128 -11.21 -9.41 13.37
N ALA A 129 -10.75 -8.30 13.94
CA ALA A 129 -11.57 -7.12 14.25
C ALA A 129 -10.91 -5.84 13.70
N PRO A 130 -11.19 -5.46 12.43
CA PRO A 130 -10.66 -4.24 11.83
C PRO A 130 -11.04 -3.00 12.65
N ALA A 131 -10.04 -2.20 12.98
CA ALA A 131 -10.20 -0.97 13.74
C ALA A 131 -8.91 -0.14 13.65
N ILE A 132 -9.06 1.18 13.84
CA ILE A 132 -7.93 2.08 14.00
C ILE A 132 -7.09 1.70 15.23
N ASP A 133 -5.82 2.08 15.20
CA ASP A 133 -4.87 1.97 16.32
C ASP A 133 -4.63 0.53 16.83
N LYS A 134 -4.95 -0.49 16.01
CA LYS A 134 -4.69 -1.92 16.33
C LYS A 134 -3.24 -2.34 16.13
N VAL A 135 -2.54 -1.76 15.16
CA VAL A 135 -1.13 -2.03 14.89
C VAL A 135 -0.28 -1.15 15.81
N THR A 136 0.40 -1.80 16.75
CA THR A 136 1.15 -1.14 17.83
C THR A 136 2.55 -1.74 18.03
N HIS A 137 2.84 -2.89 17.38
CA HIS A 137 4.09 -3.61 17.53
C HIS A 137 4.65 -4.05 16.16
N TYR A 138 5.98 -4.20 16.07
CA TYR A 138 6.65 -4.63 14.85
C TYR A 138 6.24 -6.05 14.40
N GLY A 139 6.03 -6.99 15.32
CA GLY A 139 5.63 -8.36 14.94
C GLY A 139 4.26 -8.42 14.28
N GLN A 140 3.35 -7.49 14.58
CA GLN A 140 2.06 -7.36 13.90
C GLN A 140 2.24 -6.92 12.44
N VAL A 141 3.11 -5.93 12.21
CA VAL A 141 3.48 -5.48 10.86
C VAL A 141 4.10 -6.64 10.09
N HIS A 142 5.05 -7.34 10.69
CA HIS A 142 5.72 -8.49 10.06
C HIS A 142 4.73 -9.59 9.66
N ALA A 143 3.81 -9.97 10.55
CA ALA A 143 2.81 -11.01 10.28
C ALA A 143 1.90 -10.64 9.10
N ILE A 144 1.48 -9.38 9.00
CA ILE A 144 0.64 -8.91 7.89
C ILE A 144 1.46 -8.82 6.59
N CYS A 145 2.68 -8.27 6.65
CA CYS A 145 3.58 -8.18 5.50
C CYS A 145 3.92 -9.56 4.92
N LYS A 146 4.09 -10.59 5.76
CA LYS A 146 4.33 -11.97 5.30
C LYS A 146 3.18 -12.50 4.45
N LEU A 147 1.94 -12.29 4.89
CA LEU A 147 0.75 -12.70 4.15
C LEU A 147 0.56 -11.91 2.85
N PHE A 148 0.84 -10.60 2.88
CA PHE A 148 0.83 -9.79 1.66
C PHE A 148 1.88 -10.26 0.66
N ARG A 149 3.09 -10.58 1.12
CA ARG A 149 4.15 -11.10 0.28
C ARG A 149 3.77 -12.45 -0.33
N GLN A 150 3.17 -13.33 0.46
CA GLN A 150 2.63 -14.61 -0.02
C GLN A 150 1.66 -14.39 -1.18
N ALA A 151 0.70 -13.46 -1.06
CA ALA A 151 -0.25 -13.18 -2.14
C ALA A 151 0.44 -12.66 -3.43
N LEU A 152 1.47 -11.82 -3.30
CA LEU A 152 2.25 -11.34 -4.44
C LEU A 152 3.01 -12.48 -5.13
N ASP A 153 3.63 -13.36 -4.34
CA ASP A 153 4.37 -14.52 -4.87
C ASP A 153 3.39 -15.52 -5.55
N GLU A 154 2.22 -15.77 -4.96
CA GLU A 154 1.14 -16.58 -5.58
C GLU A 154 0.69 -15.99 -6.91
N ILE A 155 0.40 -14.68 -6.96
CA ILE A 155 0.00 -14.01 -8.21
C ILE A 155 1.09 -14.12 -9.28
N HIS A 156 2.35 -13.90 -8.90
CA HIS A 156 3.48 -13.96 -9.84
C HIS A 156 3.70 -15.36 -10.43
N ASN A 157 3.52 -16.40 -9.61
CA ASN A 157 3.73 -17.78 -10.04
C ASN A 157 2.57 -18.33 -10.88
N ASP A 158 1.34 -17.90 -10.60
CA ASP A 158 0.13 -18.45 -11.20
C ASP A 158 -0.36 -17.68 -12.43
N LEU A 159 -0.11 -16.37 -12.49
CA LEU A 159 -0.61 -15.48 -13.54
C LEU A 159 0.53 -14.96 -14.42
N ASP A 160 0.22 -14.65 -15.68
CA ASP A 160 1.19 -14.05 -16.59
C ASP A 160 1.76 -12.75 -15.99
N SER A 161 3.06 -12.49 -16.20
CA SER A 161 3.75 -11.31 -15.67
C SER A 161 3.16 -9.96 -16.12
N GLY A 162 2.37 -9.96 -17.19
CA GLY A 162 1.63 -8.81 -17.69
C GLY A 162 0.35 -8.45 -16.90
N PHE A 163 -0.12 -9.31 -16.01
CA PHE A 163 -1.36 -9.09 -15.26
C PHE A 163 -1.18 -7.99 -14.21
N PRO A 164 -2.08 -6.99 -14.14
CA PRO A 164 -2.02 -5.95 -13.14
C PRO A 164 -2.53 -6.45 -11.77
N VAL A 165 -1.87 -6.00 -10.70
CA VAL A 165 -2.29 -6.19 -9.31
C VAL A 165 -2.83 -4.87 -8.78
N HIS A 166 -4.10 -4.82 -8.40
CA HIS A 166 -4.76 -3.64 -7.85
C HIS A 166 -4.91 -3.75 -6.34
N VAL A 167 -4.32 -2.82 -5.60
CA VAL A 167 -4.31 -2.80 -4.14
C VAL A 167 -5.20 -1.69 -3.61
N PHE A 168 -6.13 -2.08 -2.76
CA PHE A 168 -7.02 -1.20 -2.02
C PHE A 168 -6.76 -1.37 -0.54
N TYR A 169 -6.29 -0.32 0.11
CA TYR A 169 -5.77 -0.41 1.47
C TYR A 169 -6.53 0.50 2.43
N SER A 170 -6.85 -0.03 3.60
CA SER A 170 -7.36 0.72 4.74
C SER A 170 -6.60 0.29 5.98
N GLY A 171 -5.65 1.12 6.41
CA GLY A 171 -4.78 0.80 7.54
C GLY A 171 -3.84 1.94 7.93
N PRO A 172 -3.00 1.72 8.95
CA PRO A 172 -2.04 2.69 9.45
C PRO A 172 -0.87 2.97 8.49
N VAL A 173 -0.16 4.09 8.68
CA VAL A 173 0.86 4.56 7.73
C VAL A 173 2.11 3.68 7.72
N SER A 174 2.57 3.23 8.89
CA SER A 174 3.70 2.31 9.07
C SER A 174 3.49 1.00 8.31
N LEU A 175 2.26 0.48 8.33
CA LEU A 175 1.93 -0.76 7.65
C LEU A 175 1.84 -0.54 6.13
N GLY A 176 1.22 0.54 5.64
CA GLY A 176 1.18 0.84 4.21
C GLY A 176 2.59 0.98 3.60
N PHE A 177 3.48 1.65 4.33
CA PHE A 177 4.90 1.71 3.99
C PHE A 177 5.56 0.32 3.99
N SER A 178 5.38 -0.45 5.05
CA SER A 178 6.01 -1.77 5.19
C SER A 178 5.52 -2.79 4.16
N LEU A 179 4.25 -2.70 3.74
CA LEU A 179 3.69 -3.47 2.62
C LEU A 179 4.35 -3.06 1.31
N GLY A 180 4.51 -1.76 1.05
CA GLY A 180 5.25 -1.25 -0.10
C GLY A 180 6.66 -1.82 -0.23
N ARG A 181 7.36 -1.98 0.90
CA ARG A 181 8.72 -2.59 0.94
C ARG A 181 8.75 -4.05 0.52
N GLN A 182 7.62 -4.76 0.58
CA GLN A 182 7.55 -6.16 0.12
C GLN A 182 7.43 -6.27 -1.40
N ILE A 183 7.14 -5.16 -2.10
CA ILE A 183 6.99 -5.14 -3.56
C ILE A 183 8.35 -5.02 -4.22
N SER A 184 8.73 -6.04 -4.99
CA SER A 184 9.90 -5.98 -5.88
C SER A 184 9.49 -5.53 -7.27
N ARG A 185 10.11 -4.46 -7.77
CA ARG A 185 9.89 -3.94 -9.14
C ARG A 185 10.39 -4.87 -10.25
N THR A 186 11.28 -5.80 -9.92
CA THR A 186 11.93 -6.70 -10.88
C THR A 186 11.35 -8.11 -10.88
N ILE A 187 10.55 -8.46 -9.86
CA ILE A 187 10.00 -9.81 -9.70
C ILE A 187 8.49 -9.77 -9.88
N HIS A 188 7.80 -8.93 -9.12
CA HIS A 188 6.34 -8.97 -9.11
C HIS A 188 5.73 -8.29 -10.33
N ASN A 189 4.51 -8.73 -10.65
CA ASN A 189 3.57 -8.06 -11.52
C ASN A 189 3.43 -6.57 -11.18
N ARG A 190 2.97 -5.77 -12.14
CA ARG A 190 2.73 -4.33 -11.92
C ARG A 190 1.71 -4.12 -10.81
N VAL A 191 2.07 -3.32 -9.80
CA VAL A 191 1.22 -3.05 -8.63
C VAL A 191 0.69 -1.62 -8.67
N PHE A 192 -0.64 -1.49 -8.70
CA PHE A 192 -1.36 -0.24 -8.65
C PHE A 192 -2.00 -0.05 -7.28
N VAL A 193 -1.67 1.01 -6.57
CA VAL A 193 -2.22 1.31 -5.25
C VAL A 193 -3.14 2.52 -5.36
N TYR A 194 -4.38 2.39 -4.90
CA TYR A 194 -5.41 3.41 -5.06
C TYR A 194 -5.60 4.27 -3.81
N ASN A 195 -5.86 5.56 -4.01
CA ASN A 195 -6.23 6.46 -2.93
C ASN A 195 -7.75 6.50 -2.77
N TYR A 196 -8.23 6.34 -1.53
CA TYR A 196 -9.63 6.54 -1.18
C TYR A 196 -9.91 8.00 -0.82
N THR A 197 -10.95 8.58 -1.42
CA THR A 197 -11.53 9.86 -1.03
C THR A 197 -13.05 9.73 -1.04
N SER A 198 -13.69 9.75 0.14
CA SER A 198 -15.14 9.53 0.27
C SER A 198 -16.01 10.54 -0.46
N GLN A 199 -15.49 11.75 -0.73
CA GLN A 199 -16.20 12.80 -1.45
C GLN A 199 -16.14 12.64 -2.99
N ASN A 200 -15.34 11.71 -3.51
CA ASN A 200 -15.23 11.47 -4.94
C ASN A 200 -16.20 10.37 -5.41
N ASN A 201 -16.60 10.42 -6.68
CA ASN A 201 -17.26 9.31 -7.36
C ASN A 201 -16.55 9.05 -8.70
N PRO A 202 -15.80 7.93 -8.84
CA PRO A 202 -15.62 6.86 -7.86
C PRO A 202 -14.75 7.29 -6.67
N ALA A 203 -14.91 6.65 -5.50
CA ALA A 203 -14.12 7.01 -4.31
C ALA A 203 -12.60 6.78 -4.52
N TYR A 204 -12.26 5.83 -5.40
CA TYR A 204 -10.90 5.52 -5.84
C TYR A 204 -10.55 6.20 -7.18
N ALA A 205 -10.73 7.52 -7.26
CA ALA A 205 -10.57 8.29 -8.51
C ALA A 205 -9.12 8.40 -9.03
N TRP A 206 -8.12 7.97 -8.27
CA TRP A 206 -6.72 7.94 -8.70
C TRP A 206 -5.89 6.94 -7.88
N GLY A 207 -4.74 6.56 -8.42
CA GLY A 207 -3.75 5.70 -7.77
C GLY A 207 -2.35 5.92 -8.33
N VAL A 208 -1.42 5.07 -7.92
CA VAL A 208 -0.03 5.06 -8.39
C VAL A 208 0.38 3.64 -8.75
N ASP A 209 0.99 3.47 -9.93
CA ASP A 209 1.83 2.32 -10.25
C ASP A 209 3.14 2.43 -9.45
N VAL A 210 3.23 1.69 -8.35
CA VAL A 210 4.37 1.76 -7.43
C VAL A 210 5.58 0.95 -7.92
N THR A 211 5.37 0.13 -8.95
CA THR A 211 6.40 -0.68 -9.63
C THR A 211 7.04 0.04 -10.80
N ARG A 212 6.47 1.16 -11.26
CA ARG A 212 7.07 2.02 -12.28
C ARG A 212 8.00 3.04 -11.64
N ASP A 213 9.16 3.25 -12.26
CA ASP A 213 10.20 4.14 -11.73
C ASP A 213 10.11 5.57 -12.26
N THR A 214 9.71 5.73 -13.52
CA THR A 214 9.75 7.00 -14.23
C THR A 214 8.97 6.87 -15.55
N PRO A 215 8.48 7.98 -16.15
CA PRO A 215 8.37 9.31 -15.57
C PRO A 215 7.19 9.45 -14.58
N PRO A 216 7.22 10.41 -13.64
CA PRO A 216 6.18 10.64 -12.63
C PRO A 216 4.74 10.68 -13.14
N HIS A 217 4.54 11.30 -14.31
CA HIS A 217 3.22 11.47 -14.90
C HIS A 217 2.63 10.15 -15.42
N GLU A 218 3.50 9.18 -15.72
CA GLU A 218 3.16 7.84 -16.15
C GLU A 218 2.95 6.87 -14.99
N MET A 219 3.34 7.25 -13.77
CA MET A 219 3.10 6.47 -12.56
C MET A 219 1.70 6.73 -12.00
N VAL A 220 1.14 7.92 -12.22
CA VAL A 220 -0.20 8.26 -11.75
C VAL A 220 -1.23 7.60 -12.66
N VAL A 221 -2.12 6.80 -12.06
CA VAL A 221 -3.24 6.20 -12.78
C VAL A 221 -4.55 6.89 -12.40
N LYS A 222 -5.38 7.12 -13.41
CA LYS A 222 -6.75 7.62 -13.27
C LYS A 222 -7.68 6.58 -13.86
N PRO A 223 -8.35 5.76 -13.04
CA PRO A 223 -9.25 4.76 -13.56
C PRO A 223 -10.45 5.41 -14.24
N THR A 224 -10.92 4.76 -15.30
CA THR A 224 -12.21 5.08 -15.91
C THR A 224 -13.30 4.41 -15.09
N LEU A 225 -14.41 5.12 -14.87
CA LEU A 225 -15.58 4.54 -14.23
C LEU A 225 -16.14 3.43 -15.11
N VAL A 226 -16.31 2.24 -14.55
CA VAL A 226 -17.00 1.12 -15.19
C VAL A 226 -18.49 1.46 -15.17
N VAL A 227 -19.01 1.85 -16.32
CA VAL A 227 -20.45 2.03 -16.51
C VAL A 227 -21.06 0.63 -16.72
N PRO A 228 -22.19 0.30 -16.05
CA PRO A 228 -22.90 -0.97 -16.24
C PRO A 228 -23.29 -1.23 -17.69
#